data_AF-E9I1W2-F1
#
_entry.id   AF-E9I1W2-F1
#
_cell.length_a   1.000
_cell.length_b   1.000
_cell.length_c   1.000
_cell.angle_alpha   90.00
_cell.angle_beta   90.00
_cell.angle_gamma   90.00
#
_symmetry.space_group_name_H-M   'P 1'
#
loop_
_entity.id
_entity.type
_entity.pdbx_description
1 polymer ?
#
loop_
_entity_poly.entity_id
_entity_poly.type
_entity_poly.pdbx_seq_one_letter_code
_entity_poly.pdbx_strand_id
1 'polypeptide(L)'
;MRFSGQFLEINPDAKFLDGEQVEGIHLVTDFDFVRQLQVRFGQCANGPTDFFPAMWPVNLSTGNISSLESEPHVVTPKPYGTRYLLYVNPSGEMFLENMTQHIFRIDDDHAIQMISSDGQSITDVILDGVVTRVSEKHPDAGRLTFVIMDATLCRGVGLTHMGISQRIAFVKDAIVTPRLEALKNGTIKSDGEAFNLDIVDCKESYEAEKFLSEEFRDVLFKYPLLSILFIPRDKRYTCGTCYDVFQWKENDVCRAVFRLKIPEGSSAT
;
A
#
# COMPACT_ATOMS: atom_id res chain seq x y z
N MET A 1 20.21 1.01 3.36
CA MET A 1 20.34 1.42 1.95
C MET A 1 19.55 2.71 1.81
N ARG A 2 20.20 3.87 1.59
CA ARG A 2 19.47 5.10 1.27
C ARG A 2 19.05 4.97 -0.19
N PHE A 3 17.77 4.69 -0.44
CA PHE A 3 17.21 4.93 -1.77
C PHE A 3 17.11 6.44 -1.92
N SER A 4 18.14 7.05 -2.50
CA SER A 4 18.26 8.49 -2.74
C SER A 4 18.36 8.80 -4.23
N GLY A 5 17.73 7.97 -5.07
CA GLY A 5 17.62 8.25 -6.49
C GLY A 5 16.57 9.32 -6.70
N GLN A 6 16.98 10.50 -7.15
CA GLN A 6 16.05 11.47 -7.71
C GLN A 6 15.35 10.81 -8.91
N PHE A 7 14.03 10.95 -9.04
CA PHE A 7 13.32 10.49 -10.23
C PHE A 7 13.71 11.36 -11.42
N LEU A 8 14.44 10.78 -12.39
CA LEU A 8 15.03 11.51 -13.52
C LEU A 8 14.29 11.30 -14.84
N GLU A 9 13.68 10.14 -15.02
CA GLU A 9 12.99 9.78 -16.27
C GLU A 9 11.88 8.76 -16.02
N ILE A 10 10.88 8.77 -16.91
CA ILE A 10 9.84 7.75 -16.96
C ILE A 10 10.37 6.59 -17.81
N ASN A 11 10.39 5.38 -17.24
CA ASN A 11 10.61 4.17 -18.02
C ASN A 11 9.32 3.85 -18.81
N PRO A 12 9.31 3.92 -20.14
CA PRO A 12 8.11 3.64 -20.94
C PRO A 12 7.65 2.18 -20.83
N ASP A 13 8.54 1.28 -20.41
CA ASP A 13 8.23 -0.14 -20.21
C ASP A 13 7.73 -0.45 -18.80
N ALA A 14 7.62 0.55 -17.92
CA ALA A 14 7.10 0.36 -16.57
C ALA A 14 5.70 -0.27 -16.60
N LYS A 15 5.54 -1.36 -15.88
CA LYS A 15 4.28 -2.11 -15.78
C LYS A 15 3.62 -1.85 -14.43
N PHE A 16 2.29 -1.83 -14.42
CA PHE A 16 1.52 -1.76 -13.19
C PHE A 16 1.71 -3.04 -12.35
N LEU A 17 1.69 -4.21 -12.98
CA LEU A 17 2.05 -5.46 -12.32
C LEU A 17 3.00 -6.25 -13.21
N ASP A 18 3.96 -6.94 -12.60
CA ASP A 18 4.90 -7.77 -13.32
C ASP A 18 4.18 -9.02 -13.85
N GLY A 19 4.36 -9.29 -15.15
CA GLY A 19 3.83 -10.51 -15.79
C GLY A 19 2.35 -10.45 -16.15
N GLU A 20 1.64 -9.36 -15.88
CA GLU A 20 0.22 -9.24 -16.23
C GLU A 20 -0.18 -7.81 -16.61
N GLN A 21 -1.20 -7.70 -17.46
CA GLN A 21 -1.87 -6.44 -17.78
C GLN A 21 -3.14 -6.34 -16.96
N VAL A 22 -3.43 -5.14 -16.46
CA VAL A 22 -4.68 -4.83 -15.76
C VAL A 22 -5.45 -3.86 -16.63
N GLU A 23 -6.67 -4.23 -16.98
CA GLU A 23 -7.54 -3.41 -17.83
C GLU A 23 -7.82 -2.06 -17.18
N GLY A 24 -7.87 -1.00 -17.99
CA GLY A 24 -8.15 0.35 -17.53
C GLY A 24 -7.03 1.04 -16.75
N ILE A 25 -5.84 0.43 -16.62
CA ILE A 25 -4.70 1.06 -15.95
C ILE A 25 -3.58 1.36 -16.94
N HIS A 26 -3.18 2.62 -17.03
CA HIS A 26 -2.19 3.10 -17.99
C HIS A 26 -1.06 3.87 -17.33
N LEU A 27 0.16 3.71 -17.85
CA LEU A 27 1.30 4.52 -17.43
C LEU A 27 1.10 5.97 -17.88
N VAL A 28 1.28 6.92 -16.95
CA VAL A 28 1.32 8.35 -17.27
C VAL A 28 2.71 8.69 -17.82
N THR A 29 2.76 9.20 -19.06
CA THR A 29 4.01 9.49 -19.79
C THR A 29 4.37 10.97 -19.84
N ASP A 30 3.47 11.86 -19.40
CA ASP A 30 3.76 13.28 -19.25
C ASP A 30 4.60 13.51 -17.99
N PHE A 31 5.88 13.84 -18.18
CA PHE A 31 6.84 14.02 -17.09
C PHE A 31 6.47 15.17 -16.15
N ASP A 32 6.01 16.30 -16.67
CA ASP A 32 5.67 17.46 -15.85
C ASP A 32 4.44 17.16 -14.99
N PHE A 33 3.46 16.44 -15.55
CA PHE A 33 2.29 16.00 -14.80
C PHE A 33 2.65 14.95 -13.74
N VAL A 34 3.51 13.98 -14.07
CA VAL A 34 4.04 13.02 -13.08
C VAL A 34 4.73 13.75 -11.92
N ARG A 35 5.58 14.74 -12.21
CA ARG A 35 6.24 15.54 -11.18
C ARG A 35 5.25 16.30 -10.29
N GLN A 36 4.18 16.86 -10.86
CA GLN A 36 3.13 17.53 -10.08
C GLN A 36 2.44 16.57 -9.11
N LEU A 37 2.10 15.36 -9.57
CA LEU A 37 1.48 14.34 -8.73
C LEU A 37 2.43 13.86 -7.62
N GLN A 38 3.72 13.63 -7.92
CA GLN A 38 4.72 13.26 -6.91
C GLN A 38 4.89 14.34 -5.83
N VAL A 39 4.84 15.63 -6.21
CA VAL A 39 4.81 16.74 -5.25
C VAL A 39 3.57 16.66 -4.37
N ARG A 40 2.39 16.38 -4.95
CA ARG A 40 1.14 16.23 -4.20
C ARG A 40 1.22 15.08 -3.19
N PHE A 41 1.70 13.91 -3.59
CA PHE A 41 1.92 12.77 -2.68
C PHE A 41 2.85 13.17 -1.53
N GLY A 42 3.99 13.79 -1.83
CA GLY A 42 4.96 14.24 -0.84
C GLY A 42 4.39 15.24 0.16
N GLN A 43 3.69 16.27 -0.33
CA GLN A 43 3.07 17.29 0.53
C GLN A 43 2.02 16.70 1.48
N CYS A 44 1.13 15.85 0.98
CA CYS A 44 0.08 15.24 1.79
C CYS A 44 0.62 14.24 2.82
N ALA A 45 1.76 13.60 2.53
CA ALA A 45 2.45 12.72 3.46
C ALA A 45 3.37 13.45 4.46
N ASN A 46 3.49 14.79 4.39
CA ASN A 46 4.54 15.56 5.05
C ASN A 46 5.94 14.97 4.81
N GLY A 47 6.18 14.53 3.58
CA GLY A 47 7.33 13.77 3.14
C GLY A 47 8.13 14.44 2.04
N PRO A 48 9.11 13.72 1.47
CA PRO A 48 9.85 14.17 0.30
C PRO A 48 8.93 14.30 -0.92
N THR A 49 9.21 15.27 -1.79
CA THR A 49 8.46 15.52 -3.04
C THR A 49 9.14 14.90 -4.27
N ASP A 50 10.31 14.31 -4.08
CA ASP A 50 11.19 13.75 -5.10
C ASP A 50 11.48 12.26 -4.88
N PHE A 51 10.83 11.66 -3.88
CA PHE A 51 10.97 10.25 -3.51
C PHE A 51 9.62 9.67 -3.08
N PHE A 52 9.41 8.37 -3.27
CA PHE A 52 8.19 7.65 -2.88
C PHE A 52 7.88 7.86 -1.37
N PRO A 53 6.85 8.64 -1.01
CA PRO A 53 6.71 9.20 0.33
C PRO A 53 5.95 8.25 1.26
N ALA A 54 6.53 7.07 1.48
CA ALA A 54 5.94 6.04 2.31
C ALA A 54 6.93 5.53 3.38
N MET A 55 6.39 4.99 4.48
CA MET A 55 7.17 4.43 5.59
C MET A 55 7.80 3.08 5.20
N TRP A 56 9.08 2.86 5.52
CA TRP A 56 9.76 1.58 5.38
C TRP A 56 10.09 0.97 6.74
N PRO A 57 9.53 -0.20 7.09
CA PRO A 57 9.85 -0.84 8.37
C PRO A 57 11.25 -1.44 8.36
N VAL A 58 11.80 -1.69 9.55
CA VAL A 58 13.03 -2.48 9.73
C VAL A 58 12.69 -3.92 10.10
N ASN A 59 13.53 -4.89 9.74
CA ASN A 59 13.29 -6.27 10.14
C ASN A 59 13.37 -6.41 11.67
N LEU A 60 12.41 -7.15 12.24
CA LEU A 60 12.48 -7.59 13.63
C LEU A 60 13.59 -8.64 13.77
N SER A 61 14.42 -8.50 14.80
CA SER A 61 15.58 -9.34 15.07
C SER A 61 15.79 -9.48 16.57
N THR A 62 16.61 -10.43 16.99
CA THR A 62 17.01 -10.56 18.40
C THR A 62 17.70 -9.31 18.96
N GLY A 63 18.31 -8.48 18.10
CA GLY A 63 18.99 -7.25 18.49
C GLY A 63 18.08 -6.06 18.73
N ASN A 64 16.84 -6.07 18.21
CA ASN A 64 15.89 -4.96 18.37
C ASN A 64 14.55 -5.37 18.99
N ILE A 65 14.31 -6.65 19.25
CA ILE A 65 13.04 -7.15 19.81
C ILE A 65 12.66 -6.51 21.15
N SER A 66 13.63 -6.16 21.98
CA SER A 66 13.39 -5.45 23.25
C SER A 66 12.74 -4.07 23.06
N SER A 67 12.80 -3.49 21.86
CA SER A 67 12.12 -2.23 21.54
C SER A 67 10.59 -2.39 21.56
N LEU A 68 10.07 -3.60 21.32
CA LEU A 68 8.64 -3.87 21.42
C LEU A 68 8.10 -3.74 22.85
N GLU A 69 8.97 -3.87 23.86
CA GLU A 69 8.61 -3.70 25.28
C GLU A 69 8.66 -2.23 25.72
N SER A 70 9.31 -1.37 24.96
CA SER A 70 9.55 0.03 25.35
C SER A 70 8.30 0.91 25.27
N GLU A 71 7.34 0.56 24.39
CA GLU A 71 6.08 1.27 24.23
C GLU A 71 4.96 0.36 23.67
N PRO A 72 3.67 0.72 23.83
CA PRO A 72 2.56 -0.02 23.25
C PRO A 72 2.62 -0.04 21.72
N HIS A 73 2.52 -1.23 21.14
CA HIS A 73 2.47 -1.43 19.70
C HIS A 73 1.11 -1.99 19.28
N VAL A 74 0.70 -1.68 18.06
CA VAL A 74 -0.32 -2.41 17.33
C VAL A 74 0.34 -3.34 16.32
N VAL A 75 -0.40 -4.36 15.92
CA VAL A 75 0.02 -5.36 14.95
C VAL A 75 -0.96 -5.41 13.80
N THR A 76 -0.42 -5.48 12.58
CA THR A 76 -1.20 -5.59 11.35
C THR A 76 -0.55 -6.56 10.37
N PRO A 77 -1.32 -7.42 9.69
CA PRO A 77 -0.80 -8.28 8.63
C PRO A 77 -0.47 -7.41 7.41
N LYS A 78 0.62 -7.72 6.72
CA LYS A 78 0.97 -7.13 5.43
C LYS A 78 0.84 -8.20 4.35
N PRO A 79 -0.03 -8.00 3.34
CA PRO A 79 -0.11 -8.94 2.22
C PRO A 79 1.15 -8.88 1.36
N TYR A 80 1.43 -9.98 0.68
CA TYR A 80 2.40 -10.05 -0.41
C TYR A 80 1.82 -9.37 -1.64
N GLY A 81 2.60 -8.53 -2.29
CA GLY A 81 2.15 -7.81 -3.50
C GLY A 81 2.97 -6.56 -3.75
N THR A 82 2.52 -5.76 -4.71
CA THR A 82 3.19 -4.52 -5.11
C THR A 82 2.61 -3.35 -4.32
N ARG A 83 3.46 -2.56 -3.68
CA ARG A 83 3.04 -1.41 -2.89
C ARG A 83 2.78 -0.20 -3.79
N TYR A 84 1.68 0.49 -3.52
CA TYR A 84 1.24 1.67 -4.23
C TYR A 84 0.71 2.74 -3.27
N LEU A 85 0.90 4.01 -3.61
CA LEU A 85 0.08 5.11 -3.09
C LEU A 85 -1.04 5.39 -4.09
N LEU A 86 -2.30 5.31 -3.67
CA LEU A 86 -3.47 5.64 -4.48
C LEU A 86 -3.96 7.05 -4.15
N TYR A 87 -4.04 7.92 -5.14
CA TYR A 87 -4.59 9.27 -5.04
C TYR A 87 -5.87 9.37 -5.85
N VAL A 88 -6.97 9.78 -5.20
CA VAL A 88 -8.19 10.24 -5.87
C VAL A 88 -8.21 11.76 -5.77
N ASN A 89 -8.05 12.45 -6.89
CA ASN A 89 -7.98 13.91 -6.90
C ASN A 89 -9.37 14.54 -6.65
N PRO A 90 -9.47 15.86 -6.40
CA PRO A 90 -10.76 16.53 -6.20
C PRO A 90 -11.76 16.38 -7.35
N SER A 91 -11.27 16.16 -8.58
CA SER A 91 -12.10 15.93 -9.77
C SER A 91 -12.59 14.48 -9.89
N GLY A 92 -12.09 13.56 -9.07
CA GLY A 92 -12.43 12.13 -9.10
C GLY A 92 -11.45 11.24 -9.88
N GLU A 93 -10.43 11.81 -10.53
CA GLU A 93 -9.44 11.02 -11.27
C GLU A 93 -8.53 10.24 -10.32
N MET A 94 -8.17 9.01 -10.70
CA MET A 94 -7.42 8.09 -9.86
C MET A 94 -6.01 7.82 -10.39
N PHE A 95 -5.02 7.98 -9.52
CA PHE A 95 -3.60 7.80 -9.82
C PHE A 95 -2.93 6.88 -8.80
N LEU A 96 -2.03 6.02 -9.25
CA LEU A 96 -1.22 5.16 -8.38
C LEU A 96 0.27 5.41 -8.61
N GLU A 97 0.98 5.80 -7.56
CA GLU A 97 2.45 5.86 -7.57
C GLU A 97 3.02 4.54 -7.02
N ASN A 98 3.98 3.94 -7.72
CA ASN A 98 4.70 2.76 -7.24
C ASN A 98 6.04 3.11 -6.56
N MET A 99 6.73 2.10 -6.03
CA MET A 99 8.03 2.27 -5.38
C MET A 99 9.16 2.76 -6.30
N THR A 100 9.02 2.62 -7.63
CA THR A 100 9.95 3.19 -8.62
C THR A 100 9.49 4.57 -9.10
N GLN A 101 8.51 5.16 -8.40
CA GLN A 101 7.95 6.50 -8.62
C GLN A 101 7.27 6.69 -9.98
N HIS A 102 6.92 5.60 -10.66
CA HIS A 102 6.07 5.68 -11.84
C HIS A 102 4.63 5.85 -11.42
N ILE A 103 3.88 6.65 -12.19
CA ILE A 103 2.48 6.90 -11.94
C ILE A 103 1.64 6.24 -13.00
N PHE A 104 0.61 5.55 -12.54
CA PHE A 104 -0.42 4.94 -13.37
C PHE A 104 -1.73 5.66 -13.14
N ARG A 105 -2.54 5.83 -14.19
CA ARG A 105 -3.90 6.37 -14.11
C ARG A 105 -4.90 5.23 -14.33
N ILE A 106 -6.00 5.25 -13.58
CA ILE A 106 -7.16 4.42 -13.88
C ILE A 106 -8.11 5.20 -14.79
N ASP A 107 -8.56 4.60 -15.89
CA ASP A 107 -9.58 5.17 -16.75
C ASP A 107 -10.96 5.22 -16.05
N ASP A 108 -11.79 6.18 -16.45
CA ASP A 108 -13.09 6.41 -15.82
C ASP A 108 -14.02 5.19 -15.85
N ASP A 109 -13.96 4.38 -16.93
CA ASP A 109 -14.77 3.17 -17.09
C ASP A 109 -14.37 2.03 -16.15
N HIS A 110 -13.14 2.08 -15.61
CA HIS A 110 -12.60 1.10 -14.66
C HIS A 110 -12.34 1.71 -13.27
N ALA A 111 -12.78 2.94 -13.04
CA ALA A 111 -12.57 3.68 -11.81
C ALA A 111 -13.24 2.98 -10.63
N ILE A 112 -12.60 3.06 -9.47
CA ILE A 112 -13.07 2.40 -8.26
C ILE A 112 -14.16 3.26 -7.61
N GLN A 113 -15.34 2.69 -7.38
CA GLN A 113 -16.45 3.44 -6.81
C GLN A 113 -16.26 3.60 -5.29
N MET A 114 -15.69 4.74 -4.89
CA MET A 114 -15.63 5.18 -3.50
C MET A 114 -16.81 6.11 -3.22
N ILE A 115 -17.75 5.66 -2.41
CA ILE A 115 -18.97 6.41 -2.08
C ILE A 115 -19.17 6.49 -0.57
N SER A 116 -19.73 7.59 -0.09
CA SER A 116 -20.12 7.77 1.31
C SER A 116 -21.52 7.21 1.58
N SER A 117 -21.91 7.15 2.86
CA SER A 117 -23.21 6.60 3.29
C SER A 117 -24.43 7.34 2.72
N ASP A 118 -24.26 8.60 2.30
CA ASP A 118 -25.26 9.42 1.60
C ASP A 118 -25.22 9.27 0.06
N GLY A 119 -24.39 8.36 -0.46
CA GLY A 119 -24.26 8.04 -1.87
C GLY A 119 -23.41 9.02 -2.68
N GLN A 120 -22.72 9.98 -2.05
CA GLN A 120 -21.82 10.90 -2.75
C GLN A 120 -20.48 10.26 -3.05
N SER A 121 -19.88 10.60 -4.20
CA SER A 121 -18.52 10.20 -4.54
C SER A 121 -17.51 10.80 -3.58
N ILE A 122 -16.54 9.99 -3.15
CA ILE A 122 -15.46 10.40 -2.26
C ILE A 122 -14.24 10.77 -3.09
N THR A 123 -13.75 12.00 -2.90
CA THR A 123 -12.57 12.55 -3.57
C THR A 123 -11.59 13.16 -2.58
N ASP A 124 -10.43 13.59 -3.06
CA ASP A 124 -9.32 14.14 -2.29
C ASP A 124 -8.84 13.18 -1.18
N VAL A 125 -8.38 12.01 -1.63
CA VAL A 125 -7.97 10.87 -0.79
C VAL A 125 -6.59 10.40 -1.22
N ILE A 126 -5.69 10.11 -0.26
CA ILE A 126 -4.41 9.43 -0.49
C ILE A 126 -4.28 8.24 0.46
N LEU A 127 -4.24 7.04 -0.12
CA LEU A 127 -4.15 5.76 0.56
C LEU A 127 -2.79 5.12 0.28
N ASP A 128 -2.19 4.49 1.30
CA ASP A 128 -0.99 3.66 1.18
C ASP A 128 -1.41 2.20 1.28
N GLY A 129 -1.12 1.40 0.26
CA GLY A 129 -1.64 0.05 0.19
C GLY A 129 -0.81 -0.89 -0.67
N VAL A 130 -1.28 -2.12 -0.74
CA VAL A 130 -0.66 -3.20 -1.52
C VAL A 130 -1.69 -3.76 -2.48
N VAL A 131 -1.33 -3.81 -3.75
CA VAL A 131 -2.09 -4.52 -4.78
C VAL A 131 -1.68 -6.00 -4.72
N THR A 132 -2.66 -6.87 -4.47
CA THR A 132 -2.50 -8.33 -4.34
C THR A 132 -3.71 -9.06 -4.90
N ARG A 133 -3.57 -10.37 -5.13
CA ARG A 133 -4.69 -11.26 -5.44
C ARG A 133 -5.20 -11.96 -4.17
N VAL A 134 -6.50 -12.23 -4.15
CA VAL A 134 -7.13 -13.10 -3.16
C VAL A 134 -6.61 -14.53 -3.31
N SER A 135 -6.24 -15.16 -2.20
CA SER A 135 -5.71 -16.52 -2.14
C SER A 135 -6.70 -17.57 -2.66
N GLU A 136 -6.19 -18.67 -3.22
CA GLU A 136 -6.99 -19.75 -3.82
C GLU A 136 -7.99 -20.43 -2.87
N LYS A 137 -7.76 -20.34 -1.55
CA LYS A 137 -8.63 -20.91 -0.52
C LYS A 137 -9.94 -20.13 -0.30
N HIS A 138 -10.09 -18.96 -0.92
CA HIS A 138 -11.23 -18.06 -0.70
C HIS A 138 -12.21 -18.05 -1.88
N PRO A 139 -13.50 -17.75 -1.66
CA PRO A 139 -14.51 -17.76 -2.73
C PRO A 139 -14.20 -16.83 -3.90
N ASP A 140 -13.57 -15.68 -3.62
CA ASP A 140 -13.18 -14.68 -4.62
C ASP A 140 -11.74 -14.88 -5.12
N ALA A 141 -11.25 -16.13 -5.13
CA ALA A 141 -9.88 -16.48 -5.50
C ALA A 141 -9.43 -15.80 -6.80
N GLY A 142 -8.20 -15.26 -6.76
CA GLY A 142 -7.63 -14.55 -7.90
C GLY A 142 -8.10 -13.12 -8.05
N ARG A 143 -9.16 -12.64 -7.37
CA ARG A 143 -9.61 -11.24 -7.49
C ARG A 143 -8.49 -10.26 -7.12
N LEU A 144 -8.16 -9.35 -8.02
CA LEU A 144 -7.18 -8.29 -7.78
C LEU A 144 -7.75 -7.27 -6.81
N THR A 145 -7.00 -6.91 -5.77
CA THR A 145 -7.45 -6.05 -4.68
C THR A 145 -6.34 -5.11 -4.24
N PHE A 146 -6.66 -3.82 -4.09
CA PHE A 146 -5.85 -2.85 -3.37
C PHE A 146 -6.23 -2.92 -1.89
N VAL A 147 -5.33 -3.49 -1.08
CA VAL A 147 -5.49 -3.61 0.37
C VAL A 147 -4.86 -2.39 1.02
N ILE A 148 -5.71 -1.53 1.59
CA ILE A 148 -5.31 -0.31 2.29
C ILE A 148 -4.58 -0.70 3.57
N MET A 149 -3.36 -0.19 3.72
CA MET A 149 -2.45 -0.43 4.85
C MET A 149 -2.31 0.80 5.74
N ASP A 150 -2.51 2.00 5.20
CA ASP A 150 -2.43 3.29 5.89
C ASP A 150 -3.06 4.40 4.99
N ALA A 151 -3.13 5.64 5.46
CA ALA A 151 -3.57 6.79 4.67
C ALA A 151 -3.00 8.11 5.20
N THR A 152 -2.87 9.09 4.30
CA THR A 152 -2.36 10.43 4.64
C THR A 152 -3.41 11.52 4.47
N LEU A 153 -4.40 11.30 3.60
CA LEU A 153 -5.46 12.23 3.28
C LEU A 153 -6.77 11.46 3.04
N CYS A 154 -7.89 11.93 3.57
CA CYS A 154 -9.20 11.36 3.26
C CYS A 154 -10.26 12.46 3.30
N ARG A 155 -11.00 12.65 2.20
CA ARG A 155 -12.03 13.70 2.07
C ARG A 155 -11.48 15.11 2.36
N GLY A 156 -10.25 15.37 1.90
CA GLY A 156 -9.54 16.62 2.18
C GLY A 156 -9.05 16.80 3.62
N VAL A 157 -9.29 15.84 4.51
CA VAL A 157 -8.79 15.86 5.90
C VAL A 157 -7.42 15.21 5.95
N GLY A 158 -6.39 15.96 6.35
CA GLY A 158 -5.04 15.44 6.55
C GLY A 158 -4.95 14.54 7.79
N LEU A 159 -4.54 13.29 7.59
CA LEU A 159 -4.55 12.25 8.63
C LEU A 159 -3.18 12.01 9.28
N THR A 160 -2.10 12.57 8.73
CA THR A 160 -0.71 12.25 9.13
C THR A 160 -0.39 12.46 10.60
N HIS A 161 -1.14 13.33 11.29
CA HIS A 161 -0.94 13.67 12.70
C HIS A 161 -1.55 12.65 13.68
N MET A 162 -2.47 11.80 13.20
CA MET A 162 -3.17 10.79 14.01
C MET A 162 -2.30 9.55 14.20
N GLY A 163 -2.59 8.71 15.19
CA GLY A 163 -1.98 7.37 15.32
C GLY A 163 -2.51 6.40 14.27
N ILE A 164 -1.78 5.31 13.99
CA ILE A 164 -2.11 4.36 12.91
C ILE A 164 -3.54 3.80 13.02
N SER A 165 -3.97 3.36 14.20
CA SER A 165 -5.31 2.80 14.39
C SER A 165 -6.42 3.82 14.11
N GLN A 166 -6.17 5.10 14.43
CA GLN A 166 -7.12 6.18 14.14
C GLN A 166 -7.23 6.43 12.63
N ARG A 167 -6.10 6.41 11.91
CA ARG A 167 -6.10 6.57 10.44
C ARG A 167 -6.84 5.43 9.76
N ILE A 168 -6.59 4.18 10.17
CA ILE A 168 -7.27 3.00 9.65
C ILE A 168 -8.77 3.05 9.95
N ALA A 169 -9.17 3.34 11.19
CA ALA A 169 -10.58 3.47 11.55
C ALA A 169 -11.27 4.58 10.74
N PHE A 170 -10.62 5.73 10.57
CA PHE A 170 -11.16 6.84 9.79
C PHE A 170 -11.44 6.43 8.35
N VAL A 171 -10.49 5.77 7.68
CA VAL A 171 -10.67 5.31 6.29
C VAL A 171 -11.69 4.19 6.19
N LYS A 172 -11.70 3.27 7.16
CA LYS A 172 -12.68 2.19 7.22
C LYS A 172 -14.10 2.75 7.27
N ASP A 173 -14.35 3.70 8.16
CA ASP A 173 -15.65 4.33 8.35
C ASP A 173 -16.03 5.25 7.19
N ALA A 174 -15.08 5.99 6.64
CA ALA A 174 -15.34 6.95 5.58
C ALA A 174 -15.53 6.31 4.20
N ILE A 175 -14.77 5.25 3.87
CA ILE A 175 -14.67 4.70 2.51
C ILE A 175 -15.13 3.24 2.46
N VAL A 176 -14.54 2.39 3.29
CA VAL A 176 -14.68 0.93 3.11
C VAL A 176 -16.07 0.45 3.52
N THR A 177 -16.54 0.82 4.71
CA THR A 177 -17.84 0.41 5.24
C THR A 177 -18.98 0.89 4.32
N PRO A 178 -19.07 2.17 3.93
CA PRO A 178 -20.16 2.62 3.07
C PRO A 178 -20.13 1.97 1.67
N ARG A 179 -18.94 1.74 1.10
CA ARG A 179 -18.79 1.02 -0.17
C ARG A 179 -19.31 -0.42 -0.06
N LEU A 180 -18.94 -1.15 1.00
CA LEU A 180 -19.41 -2.52 1.21
C LEU A 180 -20.92 -2.60 1.40
N GLU A 181 -21.51 -1.65 2.13
CA GLU A 181 -22.97 -1.55 2.28
C GLU A 181 -23.66 -1.30 0.94
N ALA A 182 -23.12 -0.39 0.13
CA ALA A 182 -23.69 -0.05 -1.16
C ALA A 182 -23.56 -1.18 -2.19
N LEU A 183 -22.45 -1.95 -2.17
CA LEU A 183 -22.31 -3.18 -2.96
C LEU A 183 -23.34 -4.23 -2.52
N LYS A 184 -23.49 -4.44 -1.22
CA LYS A 184 -24.46 -5.39 -0.66
C LYS A 184 -25.90 -5.03 -1.03
N ASN A 185 -26.22 -3.74 -1.04
CA ASN A 185 -27.54 -3.23 -1.39
C ASN A 185 -27.76 -3.09 -2.91
N GLY A 186 -26.72 -3.32 -3.72
CA GLY A 186 -26.78 -3.19 -5.18
C GLY A 186 -26.87 -1.75 -5.69
N THR A 187 -26.57 -0.75 -4.84
CA THR A 187 -26.53 0.67 -5.23
C THR A 187 -25.34 0.95 -6.14
N ILE A 188 -24.23 0.22 -5.93
CA ILE A 188 -23.07 0.21 -6.81
C ILE A 188 -22.76 -1.21 -7.25
N LYS A 189 -22.03 -1.35 -8.35
CA LYS A 189 -21.49 -2.62 -8.84
C LYS A 189 -19.99 -2.50 -9.00
N SER A 190 -19.27 -3.53 -8.60
CA SER A 190 -17.82 -3.62 -8.81
C SER A 190 -17.44 -4.23 -10.16
N ASP A 191 -18.42 -4.64 -10.98
CA ASP A 191 -18.16 -5.20 -12.30
C ASP A 191 -17.51 -4.14 -13.20
N GLY A 192 -16.30 -4.43 -13.69
CA GLY A 192 -15.51 -3.51 -14.52
C GLY A 192 -14.51 -2.65 -13.75
N GLU A 193 -14.56 -2.59 -12.41
CA GLU A 193 -13.52 -1.91 -11.63
C GLU A 193 -12.15 -2.57 -11.83
N ALA A 194 -11.09 -1.76 -11.95
CA ALA A 194 -9.73 -2.27 -12.19
C ALA A 194 -9.21 -3.21 -11.09
N PHE A 195 -9.64 -3.00 -9.85
CA PHE A 195 -9.38 -3.85 -8.69
C PHE A 195 -10.42 -3.60 -7.59
N ASN A 196 -10.59 -4.56 -6.67
CA ASN A 196 -11.42 -4.34 -5.48
C ASN A 196 -10.68 -3.51 -4.42
N LEU A 197 -11.41 -2.91 -3.47
CA LEU A 197 -10.85 -2.33 -2.24
C LEU A 197 -11.08 -3.22 -1.02
N ASP A 198 -10.06 -3.33 -0.19
CA ASP A 198 -10.15 -3.87 1.17
C ASP A 198 -9.22 -3.08 2.09
N ILE A 199 -9.30 -3.30 3.40
CA ILE A 199 -8.45 -2.64 4.40
C ILE A 199 -7.98 -3.63 5.45
N VAL A 200 -6.75 -3.44 5.94
CA VAL A 200 -6.24 -4.26 7.04
C VAL A 200 -6.89 -3.93 8.37
N ASP A 201 -6.93 -4.92 9.26
CA ASP A 201 -7.26 -4.71 10.66
C ASP A 201 -5.98 -4.52 11.49
N CYS A 202 -5.99 -3.51 12.36
CA CYS A 202 -4.98 -3.33 13.40
C CYS A 202 -5.49 -3.92 14.71
N LYS A 203 -4.67 -4.75 15.38
CA LYS A 203 -4.93 -5.29 16.72
C LYS A 203 -3.86 -4.86 17.69
N GLU A 204 -4.10 -5.03 18.99
CA GLU A 204 -3.07 -4.76 19.98
C GLU A 204 -1.95 -5.82 19.92
N SER A 205 -0.70 -5.45 20.23
CA SER A 205 0.47 -6.33 20.07
C SER A 205 0.39 -7.65 20.85
N TYR A 206 -0.30 -7.67 22.00
CA TYR A 206 -0.53 -8.91 22.75
C TYR A 206 -1.44 -9.90 22.01
N GLU A 207 -2.14 -9.47 20.95
CA GLU A 207 -2.95 -10.32 20.09
C GLU A 207 -2.18 -10.82 18.86
N ALA A 208 -0.86 -10.58 18.77
CA ALA A 208 -0.03 -10.99 17.64
C ALA A 208 -0.14 -12.48 17.32
N GLU A 209 -0.30 -13.34 18.32
CA GLU A 209 -0.51 -14.78 18.14
C GLU A 209 -1.71 -15.11 17.25
N LYS A 210 -2.74 -14.25 17.23
CA LYS A 210 -3.92 -14.43 16.37
C LYS A 210 -3.58 -14.31 14.90
N PHE A 211 -2.50 -13.61 14.53
CA PHE A 211 -2.03 -13.52 13.15
C PHE A 211 -1.12 -14.69 12.74
N LEU A 212 -0.71 -15.50 13.71
CA LEU A 212 0.14 -16.67 13.50
C LEU A 212 -0.64 -17.98 13.44
N SER A 213 -1.92 -17.98 13.84
CA SER A 213 -2.75 -19.18 13.82
C SER A 213 -3.01 -19.67 12.39
N GLU A 214 -3.14 -20.99 12.23
CA GLU A 214 -3.57 -21.59 10.97
C GLU A 214 -4.94 -21.06 10.55
N GLU A 215 -5.85 -20.87 11.50
CA GLU A 215 -7.16 -20.25 11.26
C GLU A 215 -7.01 -18.87 10.59
N PHE A 216 -6.10 -18.03 11.08
CA PHE A 216 -5.89 -16.74 10.45
C PHE A 216 -5.30 -16.87 9.05
N ARG A 217 -4.26 -17.68 8.88
CA ARG A 217 -3.55 -17.83 7.60
C ARG A 217 -4.42 -18.46 6.51
N ASP A 218 -5.27 -19.42 6.89
CA ASP A 218 -6.03 -20.22 5.94
C ASP A 218 -7.48 -19.76 5.77
N VAL A 219 -8.07 -19.12 6.79
CA VAL A 219 -9.51 -18.81 6.82
C VAL A 219 -9.77 -17.32 6.90
N LEU A 220 -9.08 -16.57 7.76
CA LEU A 220 -9.44 -15.16 8.01
C LEU A 220 -8.73 -14.19 7.06
N PHE A 221 -7.46 -14.43 6.75
CA PHE A 221 -6.68 -13.56 5.89
C PHE A 221 -6.85 -13.98 4.43
N LYS A 222 -7.50 -13.11 3.64
CA LYS A 222 -7.84 -13.36 2.24
C LYS A 222 -6.65 -13.39 1.29
N TYR A 223 -5.47 -12.97 1.75
CA TYR A 223 -4.33 -12.66 0.90
C TYR A 223 -3.10 -13.51 1.29
N PRO A 224 -2.15 -13.74 0.38
CA PRO A 224 -0.87 -14.34 0.76
C PRO A 224 -0.16 -13.42 1.77
N LEU A 225 0.24 -13.95 2.93
CA LEU A 225 0.90 -13.17 3.98
C LEU A 225 2.38 -12.93 3.62
N LEU A 226 2.81 -11.67 3.59
CA LEU A 226 4.24 -11.33 3.46
C LEU A 226 4.92 -11.24 4.81
N SER A 227 4.28 -10.57 5.77
CA SER A 227 4.84 -10.27 7.08
C SER A 227 3.79 -9.77 8.05
N ILE A 228 4.13 -9.72 9.33
CA ILE A 228 3.40 -8.96 10.35
C ILE A 228 4.18 -7.70 10.67
N LEU A 229 3.50 -6.56 10.74
CA LEU A 229 4.08 -5.29 11.15
C LEU A 229 3.75 -5.02 12.62
N PHE A 230 4.74 -4.57 13.38
CA PHE A 230 4.60 -4.01 14.72
C PHE A 230 4.84 -2.51 14.64
N ILE A 231 3.81 -1.73 14.93
CA ILE A 231 3.80 -0.27 14.75
C ILE A 231 3.49 0.36 16.12
N PRO A 232 4.25 1.34 16.61
CA PRO A 232 3.89 2.04 17.84
C PRO A 232 2.47 2.61 17.76
N ARG A 233 1.69 2.48 18.83
CA ARG A 233 0.25 2.79 18.81
C ARG A 233 -0.03 4.22 18.35
N ASP A 234 0.75 5.17 18.87
CA ASP A 234 0.61 6.61 18.58
C ASP A 234 1.48 7.06 17.39
N LYS A 235 1.97 6.10 16.58
CA LYS A 235 2.84 6.42 15.44
C LYS A 235 2.08 7.26 14.42
N ARG A 236 2.53 8.51 14.27
CA ARG A 236 2.15 9.41 13.17
C ARG A 236 2.63 8.87 11.83
N TYR A 237 2.00 9.29 10.74
CA TYR A 237 2.50 8.94 9.41
C TYR A 237 3.87 9.58 9.20
N THR A 238 4.86 8.78 8.79
CA THR A 238 6.23 9.24 8.56
C THR A 238 6.77 8.60 7.29
N CYS A 239 7.55 9.35 6.51
CA CYS A 239 8.16 8.84 5.29
C CYS A 239 9.57 8.30 5.54
N GLY A 240 10.01 7.36 4.69
CA GLY A 240 11.35 6.79 4.75
C GLY A 240 11.49 5.68 5.78
N THR A 241 12.73 5.27 6.04
CA THR A 241 13.02 4.18 6.99
C THR A 241 12.64 4.59 8.41
N CYS A 242 11.74 3.81 9.01
CA CYS A 242 11.28 3.99 10.37
C CYS A 242 11.84 2.89 11.28
N TYR A 243 12.75 3.27 12.17
CA TYR A 243 13.45 2.34 13.05
C TYR A 243 12.60 1.83 14.22
N ASP A 244 11.45 2.47 14.48
CA ASP A 244 10.50 2.05 15.52
C ASP A 244 9.39 1.16 14.97
N VAL A 245 9.36 0.91 13.66
CA VAL A 245 8.36 0.02 13.05
C VAL A 245 9.03 -1.24 12.56
N PHE A 246 8.58 -2.37 13.10
CA PHE A 246 9.23 -3.65 12.87
C PHE A 246 8.42 -4.53 11.94
N GLN A 247 9.11 -5.23 11.04
CA GLN A 247 8.55 -6.23 10.15
C GLN A 247 9.06 -7.61 10.57
N TRP A 248 8.15 -8.51 10.94
CA TRP A 248 8.44 -9.90 11.21
C TRP A 248 7.96 -10.81 10.07
N LYS A 249 8.80 -11.76 9.67
CA LYS A 249 8.49 -12.78 8.67
C LYS A 249 8.78 -14.16 9.23
N GLU A 250 7.92 -15.11 8.93
CA GLU A 250 8.19 -16.50 9.25
C GLU A 250 9.36 -17.01 8.40
N ASN A 251 10.30 -17.71 9.04
CA ASN A 251 11.46 -18.35 8.41
C ASN A 251 12.47 -17.43 7.68
N ASP A 252 12.47 -16.12 7.96
CA ASP A 252 13.42 -15.08 7.51
C ASP A 252 14.29 -15.43 6.27
N VAL A 253 13.66 -15.87 5.18
CA VAL A 253 14.38 -16.22 3.95
C VAL A 253 14.67 -14.91 3.22
N CYS A 254 15.75 -14.25 3.61
CA CYS A 254 16.28 -13.08 2.91
C CYS A 254 16.83 -13.51 1.54
N ARG A 255 16.00 -13.40 0.49
CA ARG A 255 16.44 -13.58 -0.91
C ARG A 255 16.87 -12.24 -1.48
N ALA A 256 18.08 -12.18 -2.04
CA ALA A 256 18.58 -11.01 -2.76
C ALA A 256 18.84 -11.40 -4.23
N VAL A 257 18.41 -10.54 -5.16
CA VAL A 257 18.67 -10.70 -6.58
C VAL A 257 19.81 -9.76 -6.96
N PHE A 258 20.88 -10.32 -7.51
CA PHE A 258 22.02 -9.55 -8.00
C PHE A 258 22.04 -9.55 -9.52
N ARG A 259 22.26 -8.39 -10.13
CA ARG A 259 22.66 -8.33 -11.54
C ARG A 259 24.12 -8.77 -11.62
N LEU A 260 24.35 -10.00 -12.08
CA LEU A 260 25.70 -10.49 -12.35
C LEU A 260 26.22 -9.85 -13.64
N LYS A 261 27.33 -9.10 -13.56
CA LYS A 261 28.06 -8.60 -14.72
C LYS A 261 29.47 -9.20 -14.68
N ILE A 262 29.76 -10.10 -15.61
CA ILE A 262 31.09 -10.68 -15.77
C ILE A 262 31.83 -9.82 -16.81
N PRO A 263 32.89 -9.09 -16.44
CA PRO A 263 33.71 -8.36 -17.40
C PRO A 263 34.52 -9.34 -18.28
N GLU A 264 34.72 -9.01 -19.55
CA GLU A 264 35.66 -9.75 -20.41
C GLU A 264 37.08 -9.66 -19.84
N GLY A 265 37.75 -10.80 -19.72
CA GLY A 265 39.13 -10.85 -19.26
C GLY A 265 40.02 -10.16 -20.26
N SER A 266 40.77 -9.15 -19.81
CA SER A 266 41.92 -8.64 -20.55
C SER A 266 42.92 -9.79 -20.69
N SER A 267 43.01 -10.35 -21.90
CA SER A 267 44.08 -11.28 -22.29
C SER A 267 45.40 -10.60 -21.97
N ALA A 268 46.12 -11.11 -20.97
CA ALA A 268 47.51 -10.73 -20.76
C ALA A 268 48.30 -11.20 -21.99
N THR A 269 48.67 -10.24 -22.84
CA THR A 269 49.73 -10.40 -23.84
C THR A 269 51.08 -10.55 -23.17
#